data_AF-A0A7G8UFC7-F1
#
_entry.id   AF-A0A7G8UFC7-F1
#
_cell.length_a   1.000
_cell.length_b   1.000
_cell.length_c   1.000
_cell.angle_alpha   90.00
_cell.angle_beta   90.00
_cell.angle_gamma   90.00
#
_symmetry.space_group_name_H-M   'P 1'
#
loop_
_entity.id
_entity.type
_entity.pdbx_description
1 polymer ?
#
loop_
_entity_poly.entity_id
_entity_poly.type
_entity_poly.pdbx_seq_one_letter_code
_entity_poly.pdbx_strand_id
1 'polypeptide(L)'
;MALAVSNYLADALLNQAFRNIAWTRPSTVYITLYTSNPTAADTGTEVTGGAYVRRAVTFGAPATDAGKRTIKNSAEVAFPTATADWGTVTHVGIRDAATAGNLLFYGAVGNPRTLLVNDLLKFPADSVALSLN
;
A
#
# COMPACT_ATOMS: atom_id res chain seq x y z
N MET A 1 -9.85 4.24 -3.95
CA MET A 1 -8.63 3.97 -4.75
C MET A 1 -8.53 2.47 -4.94
N ALA A 2 -8.30 1.98 -6.16
CA ALA A 2 -8.15 0.55 -6.44
C ALA A 2 -6.67 0.22 -6.64
N LEU A 3 -6.16 -0.75 -5.90
CA LEU A 3 -4.78 -1.21 -5.95
C LEU A 3 -4.68 -2.52 -6.75
N ALA A 4 -3.53 -2.76 -7.39
CA ALA A 4 -3.18 -3.93 -8.18
C ALA A 4 -2.08 -4.77 -7.50
N VAL A 5 -2.03 -6.07 -7.82
CA VAL A 5 -1.09 -7.05 -7.28
C VAL A 5 0.31 -6.84 -7.88
N SER A 6 1.37 -6.94 -7.08
CA SER A 6 2.76 -6.94 -7.55
C SER A 6 3.18 -8.29 -8.16
N ASN A 7 4.28 -8.32 -8.92
CA ASN A 7 4.85 -9.59 -9.41
C ASN A 7 5.22 -10.53 -8.25
N TYR A 8 5.78 -9.98 -7.16
CA TYR A 8 6.12 -10.75 -5.97
C TYR A 8 4.91 -11.45 -5.36
N LEU A 9 3.81 -10.72 -5.13
CA LEU A 9 2.62 -11.32 -4.54
C LEU A 9 1.93 -12.27 -5.52
N ALA A 10 1.91 -11.96 -6.81
CA ALA A 10 1.36 -12.85 -7.83
C ALA A 10 2.08 -14.20 -7.82
N ASP A 11 3.42 -14.21 -7.86
CA ASP A 11 4.23 -15.43 -7.82
C ASP A 11 4.01 -16.19 -6.51
N ALA A 12 3.99 -15.50 -5.38
CA ALA A 12 3.75 -16.11 -4.08
C ALA A 12 2.37 -16.80 -4.01
N LEU A 13 1.32 -16.14 -4.48
CA LEU A 13 -0.04 -16.69 -4.49
C LEU A 13 -0.18 -17.88 -5.45
N LEU A 14 0.42 -17.81 -6.65
CA LEU A 14 0.40 -18.93 -7.60
C LEU A 14 1.15 -20.16 -7.06
N ASN A 15 2.33 -19.93 -6.48
CA ASN A 15 3.14 -20.98 -5.86
C ASN A 15 2.40 -21.63 -4.67
N GLN A 16 1.75 -20.83 -3.83
CA GLN A 16 0.98 -21.32 -2.70
C GLN A 16 -0.27 -22.08 -3.13
N ALA A 17 -1.06 -21.53 -4.06
CA ALA A 17 -2.34 -22.09 -4.45
C ALA A 17 -2.20 -23.37 -5.31
N PHE A 18 -1.22 -23.43 -6.20
CA PHE A 18 -1.16 -24.47 -7.24
C PHE A 18 0.08 -25.35 -7.19
N ARG A 19 1.11 -24.96 -6.44
CA ARG A 19 2.38 -25.70 -6.37
C ARG A 19 2.73 -26.19 -4.97
N ASN A 20 1.87 -25.96 -3.99
CA ASN A 20 2.08 -26.35 -2.59
C ASN A 20 3.42 -25.84 -2.02
N ILE A 21 3.88 -24.66 -2.49
CA ILE A 21 5.06 -23.99 -1.97
C ILE A 21 4.58 -23.00 -0.92
N ALA A 22 5.03 -23.17 0.31
CA ALA A 22 4.61 -22.31 1.41
C ALA A 22 5.06 -20.86 1.21
N TRP A 23 4.12 -19.92 1.38
CA TRP A 23 4.40 -18.50 1.54
C TRP A 23 4.02 -18.07 2.95
N THR A 24 5.00 -17.61 3.72
CA THR A 24 4.78 -17.08 5.07
C THR A 24 4.18 -15.69 4.96
N ARG A 25 2.87 -15.61 5.20
CA ARG A 25 2.15 -14.33 5.20
C ARG A 25 2.75 -13.38 6.25
N PRO A 26 2.93 -12.09 5.92
CA PRO A 26 3.41 -11.12 6.90
C PRO A 26 2.41 -10.95 8.05
N SER A 27 2.92 -10.80 9.26
CA SER A 27 2.12 -10.54 10.47
C SER A 27 1.55 -9.13 10.50
N THR A 28 2.18 -8.20 9.80
CA THR A 28 1.74 -6.80 9.66
C THR A 28 2.10 -6.32 8.27
N VAL A 29 1.17 -5.62 7.64
CA VAL A 29 1.41 -4.93 6.37
C VAL A 29 1.37 -3.43 6.58
N TYR A 30 2.07 -2.72 5.70
CA TYR A 30 2.31 -1.31 5.83
C TYR A 30 1.89 -0.57 4.57
N ILE A 31 1.16 0.53 4.71
CA ILE A 31 0.92 1.46 3.61
C ILE A 31 2.12 2.39 3.45
N THR A 32 2.52 2.61 2.21
CA THR A 32 3.65 3.45 1.80
C THR A 32 3.22 4.49 0.78
N LEU A 33 3.95 5.60 0.72
CA LEU A 33 3.70 6.70 -0.21
C LEU A 33 4.80 6.75 -1.26
N TYR A 34 4.43 6.94 -2.51
CA TYR A 34 5.36 7.07 -3.62
C TYR A 34 5.13 8.35 -4.41
N THR A 35 6.24 8.95 -4.86
CA THR A 35 6.24 10.08 -5.78
C THR A 35 6.22 9.65 -7.25
N SER A 36 6.52 8.37 -7.54
CA SER A 36 6.41 7.76 -8.86
C SER A 36 5.67 6.41 -8.81
N ASN A 37 5.30 5.86 -9.97
CA ASN A 37 4.60 4.58 -10.03
C ASN A 37 5.57 3.43 -9.66
N PRO A 38 5.28 2.62 -8.61
CA PRO A 38 6.09 1.45 -8.30
C PRO A 38 6.00 0.33 -9.32
N THR A 39 4.96 0.28 -10.14
CA THR A 39 4.67 -0.83 -11.07
C THR A 39 4.55 -2.17 -10.35
N ALA A 40 4.27 -3.23 -11.10
CA ALA A 40 4.27 -4.58 -10.54
C ALA A 40 5.69 -5.06 -10.18
N ALA A 41 6.73 -4.42 -10.71
CA ALA A 41 8.14 -4.78 -10.52
C ALA A 41 8.83 -4.03 -9.36
N ASP A 42 8.10 -3.21 -8.58
CA ASP A 42 8.61 -2.45 -7.44
C ASP A 42 9.78 -1.50 -7.76
N THR A 43 9.64 -0.72 -8.83
CA THR A 43 10.66 0.21 -9.35
C THR A 43 10.38 1.67 -8.99
N GLY A 44 9.51 1.92 -8.02
CA GLY A 44 9.02 3.28 -7.69
C GLY A 44 9.88 4.00 -6.65
N THR A 45 9.73 5.31 -6.62
CA THR A 45 10.38 6.19 -5.65
C THR A 45 9.48 6.35 -4.43
N GLU A 46 9.79 5.64 -3.35
CA GLU A 46 9.13 5.82 -2.07
C GLU A 46 9.56 7.17 -1.45
N VAL A 47 8.63 7.83 -0.75
CA VAL A 47 8.96 9.01 0.06
C VAL A 47 10.00 8.62 1.12
N THR A 48 10.96 9.50 1.41
CA THR A 48 11.97 9.30 2.45
C THR A 48 12.27 10.62 3.18
N GLY A 49 12.78 10.54 4.41
CA GLY A 49 13.11 11.72 5.21
C GLY A 49 11.90 12.46 5.79
N GLY A 50 12.10 13.63 6.39
CA GLY A 50 11.01 14.50 6.84
C GLY A 50 10.01 13.87 7.81
N ALA A 51 10.47 13.01 8.74
CA ALA A 51 9.64 12.21 9.65
C ALA A 51 8.72 11.15 8.98
N TYR A 52 8.81 10.96 7.66
CA TYR A 52 8.10 9.90 6.98
C TYR A 52 8.50 8.53 7.52
N VAL A 53 7.49 7.76 7.91
CA VAL A 53 7.59 6.32 8.16
C VAL A 53 6.37 5.64 7.58
N ARG A 54 6.55 4.42 7.09
CA ARG A 54 5.45 3.56 6.65
C ARG A 54 4.48 3.34 7.82
N ARG A 55 3.19 3.21 7.52
CA ARG A 55 2.16 3.04 8.55
C ARG A 55 1.55 1.66 8.49
N ALA A 56 1.49 0.98 9.63
CA ALA A 56 0.78 -0.29 9.72
C ALA A 56 -0.69 -0.10 9.32
N VAL A 57 -1.23 -1.04 8.57
CA VAL A 57 -2.63 -1.02 8.13
C VAL A 57 -3.25 -2.39 8.35
N THR A 58 -4.48 -2.39 8.87
CA THR A 58 -5.28 -3.59 9.11
C THR A 58 -6.48 -3.58 8.18
N PHE A 59 -6.79 -4.74 7.59
CA PHE A 59 -7.90 -4.90 6.64
C PHE A 59 -9.04 -5.71 7.25
N GLY A 60 -10.27 -5.35 6.90
CA GLY A 60 -11.46 -6.12 7.22
C GLY A 60 -11.59 -7.41 6.40
N ALA A 61 -12.63 -8.19 6.68
CA ALA A 61 -12.92 -9.41 5.93
C ALA A 61 -13.29 -9.11 4.46
N PRO A 62 -13.00 -10.03 3.51
CA PRO A 62 -13.36 -9.85 2.11
C PRO A 62 -14.87 -9.74 1.90
N ALA A 63 -15.30 -8.74 1.14
CA ALA A 63 -16.68 -8.52 0.70
C ALA A 63 -16.74 -8.35 -0.82
N THR A 64 -17.94 -8.46 -1.40
CA THR A 64 -18.13 -8.15 -2.82
C THR A 64 -18.34 -6.64 -2.95
N ASP A 65 -17.51 -5.97 -3.73
CA ASP A 65 -17.61 -4.54 -4.03
C ASP A 65 -17.45 -4.33 -5.54
N ALA A 66 -18.43 -3.69 -6.18
CA ALA A 66 -18.48 -3.50 -7.64
C ALA A 66 -18.17 -4.78 -8.46
N GLY A 67 -18.64 -5.94 -8.00
CA GLY A 67 -18.43 -7.23 -8.67
C GLY A 67 -17.06 -7.88 -8.46
N LYS A 68 -16.22 -7.35 -7.57
CA LYS A 68 -14.90 -7.89 -7.23
C LYS A 68 -14.84 -8.30 -5.75
N ARG A 69 -13.92 -9.20 -5.40
CA ARG A 69 -13.63 -9.54 -4.01
C ARG A 69 -12.64 -8.52 -3.44
N THR A 70 -13.13 -7.72 -2.50
CA THR A 70 -12.41 -6.55 -1.99
C THR A 70 -12.26 -6.61 -0.48
N ILE A 71 -11.07 -6.23 0.00
CA ILE A 71 -10.82 -5.89 1.40
C ILE A 71 -10.50 -4.41 1.53
N LYS A 72 -10.90 -3.81 2.65
CA LYS A 72 -10.69 -2.38 2.93
C LYS A 72 -10.04 -2.18 4.28
N ASN A 73 -9.29 -1.08 4.43
CA ASN A 73 -8.67 -0.76 5.71
C ASN A 73 -9.75 -0.51 6.78
N SER A 74 -9.59 -1.16 7.93
CA SER A 74 -10.60 -1.18 9.00
C SER A 74 -10.57 0.03 9.93
N ALA A 75 -9.51 0.85 9.88
CA ALA A 75 -9.33 2.03 10.70
C ALA A 75 -8.60 3.14 9.92
N GLU A 76 -8.70 4.38 10.42
CA GLU A 76 -7.92 5.49 9.87
C GLU A 76 -6.42 5.22 10.01
N VAL A 77 -5.67 5.48 8.94
CA VAL A 77 -4.21 5.40 8.92
C VAL A 77 -3.64 6.81 8.74
N ALA A 78 -3.12 7.38 9.82
CA ALA A 78 -2.46 8.68 9.81
C ALA A 78 -0.94 8.53 9.71
N PHE A 79 -0.32 9.29 8.82
CA PHE A 79 1.12 9.49 8.75
C PHE A 79 1.56 10.57 9.75
N PRO A 80 2.83 10.62 10.17
CA PRO A 80 3.34 11.73 10.96
C PRO A 80 3.18 13.06 10.22
N THR A 81 3.16 14.16 10.95
CA THR A 81 3.29 15.48 10.33
C THR A 81 4.64 15.58 9.62
N ALA A 82 4.63 16.04 8.37
CA ALA A 82 5.84 16.19 7.57
C ALA A 82 6.77 17.24 8.20
N THR A 83 8.03 16.87 8.48
CA THR A 83 9.06 17.81 8.97
C THR A 83 9.97 18.35 7.86
N ALA A 84 9.76 17.89 6.62
CA ALA A 84 10.36 18.38 5.40
C ALA A 84 9.41 18.08 4.23
N ASP A 85 9.66 18.65 3.06
CA ASP A 85 8.85 18.39 1.87
C ASP A 85 8.97 16.92 1.43
N TRP A 86 7.83 16.25 1.29
CA TRP A 86 7.75 14.86 0.81
C TRP A 86 7.51 14.79 -0.71
N GLY A 87 7.17 15.92 -1.33
CA GLY A 87 6.89 16.03 -2.76
C GLY A 87 5.47 15.60 -3.12
N THR A 88 5.23 15.41 -4.43
CA THR A 88 3.91 15.01 -4.95
C THR A 88 3.70 13.52 -4.82
N VAL A 89 2.84 13.12 -3.89
CA VAL A 89 2.43 11.72 -3.74
C VAL A 89 1.44 11.38 -4.85
N THR A 90 1.82 10.45 -5.72
CA THR A 90 1.04 10.01 -6.88
C THR A 90 0.55 8.57 -6.74
N HIS A 91 1.22 7.74 -5.94
CA HIS A 91 0.89 6.34 -5.74
C HIS A 91 1.04 5.94 -4.27
N VAL A 92 0.37 4.84 -3.91
CA VAL A 92 0.64 4.13 -2.66
C VAL A 92 1.03 2.69 -2.94
N GLY A 93 1.71 2.08 -1.98
CA GLY A 93 1.93 0.64 -1.94
C GLY A 93 1.52 0.03 -0.61
N ILE A 94 1.31 -1.28 -0.63
CA ILE A 94 1.23 -2.12 0.56
C ILE A 94 2.49 -2.97 0.58
N ARG A 95 3.28 -2.89 1.66
CA ARG A 95 4.51 -3.65 1.85
C ARG A 95 4.41 -4.58 3.06
N ASP A 96 5.21 -5.64 3.04
CA ASP A 96 5.27 -6.65 4.08
C ASP A 96 6.15 -6.30 5.31
N ALA A 97 6.88 -5.18 5.26
CA ALA A 97 7.79 -4.76 6.32
C ALA A 97 7.78 -3.23 6.55
N ALA A 98 8.14 -2.82 7.78
CA ALA A 98 8.24 -1.41 8.18
C ALA A 98 9.38 -0.65 7.47
N THR A 99 10.41 -1.38 7.05
CA THR A 99 11.54 -0.91 6.23
C THR A 99 11.91 -2.01 5.23
N ALA A 100 12.48 -1.66 4.07
CA ALA A 100 12.79 -2.61 2.99
C ALA A 100 11.57 -3.48 2.58
N GLY A 101 11.69 -4.80 2.55
CA GLY A 101 10.58 -5.72 2.26
C GLY A 101 10.06 -5.68 0.82
N ASN A 102 9.04 -6.48 0.56
CA ASN A 102 8.46 -6.67 -0.76
C ASN A 102 7.18 -5.84 -0.91
N LEU A 103 6.98 -5.30 -2.11
CA LEU A 103 5.69 -4.74 -2.52
C LEU A 103 4.68 -5.87 -2.71
N LEU A 104 3.50 -5.72 -2.12
CA LEU A 104 2.38 -6.66 -2.22
C LEU A 104 1.29 -6.15 -3.16
N PHE A 105 0.90 -4.89 -2.97
CA PHE A 105 -0.10 -4.20 -3.76
C PHE A 105 0.33 -2.77 -4.03
N TYR A 106 -0.14 -2.17 -5.12
CA TYR A 106 0.19 -0.79 -5.46
C TYR A 106 -0.88 -0.12 -6.32
N GLY A 107 -0.88 1.20 -6.40
CA GLY A 107 -1.74 1.91 -7.34
C GLY A 107 -1.76 3.41 -7.14
N ALA A 108 -2.35 4.10 -8.10
CA ALA A 108 -2.40 5.55 -8.12
C ALA A 108 -3.41 6.09 -7.10
N VAL A 109 -3.04 7.18 -6.42
CA VAL A 109 -4.02 7.96 -5.65
C VAL A 109 -4.95 8.71 -6.60
N GLY A 110 -6.24 8.74 -6.30
CA GLY A 110 -7.24 9.37 -7.18
C GLY A 110 -7.02 10.89 -7.34
N ASN A 111 -6.45 11.54 -6.32
CA ASN A 111 -6.08 12.95 -6.35
C ASN A 111 -4.65 13.08 -5.81
N PRO A 112 -3.62 13.09 -6.67
CA PRO A 112 -2.25 13.35 -6.25
C PRO A 112 -2.13 14.67 -5.50
N ARG A 113 -1.31 14.69 -4.44
CA ARG A 113 -1.11 15.88 -3.62
C ARG A 113 0.36 16.08 -3.30
N THR A 114 0.80 17.33 -3.41
CA THR A 114 2.09 17.77 -2.87
C THR A 114 1.97 17.89 -1.37
N LEU A 115 2.88 17.23 -0.64
CA LEU A 115 2.98 17.31 0.81
C LEU A 115 4.25 18.09 1.16
N LEU A 116 4.07 19.22 1.82
CA LEU A 116 5.12 20.13 2.27
C LEU A 116 5.29 20.02 3.78
N VAL A 117 6.31 20.70 4.31
CA VAL A 117 6.49 20.81 5.77
C VAL A 117 5.20 21.28 6.47
N ASN A 118 4.89 20.64 7.61
CA ASN A 118 3.67 20.78 8.42
C ASN A 118 2.39 20.16 7.86
N ASP A 119 2.41 19.55 6.67
CA ASP A 119 1.25 18.82 6.17
C ASP A 119 1.02 17.51 6.93
N LEU A 120 -0.25 17.13 7.02
CA LEU A 120 -0.70 15.86 7.57
C LEU A 120 -1.46 15.07 6.50
N LEU A 121 -1.02 13.84 6.24
CA LEU A 121 -1.73 12.90 5.39
C LEU A 121 -2.40 11.81 6.22
N LYS A 122 -3.66 11.54 5.91
CA LYS A 122 -4.40 10.42 6.50
C LYS A 122 -5.30 9.73 5.49
N PHE A 123 -5.45 8.43 5.67
CA PHE A 123 -6.38 7.58 4.95
C PHE A 123 -7.52 7.21 5.90
N PRO A 124 -8.74 7.72 5.72
CA PRO A 124 -9.89 7.31 6.51
C PRO A 124 -10.15 5.79 6.43
N ALA A 125 -10.91 5.26 7.37
CA ALA A 125 -11.45 3.90 7.23
C ALA A 125 -12.14 3.74 5.86
N ASP A 126 -12.06 2.53 5.31
CA ASP A 126 -12.64 2.15 4.02
C ASP A 126 -12.11 2.85 2.75
N SER A 127 -11.08 3.70 2.86
CA SER A 127 -10.55 4.46 1.72
C SER A 127 -9.49 3.73 0.89
N VAL A 128 -8.79 2.76 1.49
CA VAL A 128 -7.77 1.91 0.87
C VAL A 128 -8.41 0.56 0.57
N ALA A 129 -8.64 0.28 -0.71
CA ALA A 129 -9.28 -0.96 -1.16
C ALA A 129 -8.30 -1.83 -1.98
N LEU A 130 -8.17 -3.10 -1.59
CA LEU A 130 -7.44 -4.12 -2.35
C LEU A 130 -8.46 -5.06 -2.96
N SER A 131 -8.44 -5.24 -4.28
CA SER A 131 -9.40 -6.07 -4.98
C SER A 131 -8.72 -7.18 -5.78
N LEU A 132 -9.30 -8.37 -5.71
CA LEU A 132 -9.05 -9.49 -6.59
C LEU A 132 -10.34 -9.84 -7.32
N ASN A 133 -10.21 -10.55 -8.45
CA ASN A 133 -11.36 -10.92 -9.29
C ASN A 133 -12.34 -11.81 -8.54
#